data_AF-A0A948EZB4-F1
#
_entry.id   AF-A0A948EZB4-F1
#
_cell.length_a   1.000
_cell.length_b   1.000
_cell.length_c   1.000
_cell.angle_alpha   90.00
_cell.angle_beta   90.00
_cell.angle_gamma   90.00
#
_symmetry.space_group_name_H-M   'P 1'
#
loop_
_entity.id
_entity.type
_entity.pdbx_description
1 polymer ?
#
loop_
_entity_poly.entity_id
_entity_poly.type
_entity_poly.pdbx_seq_one_letter_code
_entity_poly.pdbx_strand_id
1 'polypeptide(L)' 'ADAINDLIIKLQKDLQVTSIVVTHDMASAFKVADRIAMISTGRIIYAAGVDETRDTDHPMVRQFIDGSAQGPLTVF' A
#
# COMPACT_ATOMS: atom_id res chain seq x y z
N ALA A 1 8.47 -2.71 11.66
CA ALA A 1 9.46 -2.10 10.75
C ALA A 1 9.39 -0.57 10.81
N ASP A 2 9.32 0.03 12.00
CA ASP A 2 9.02 1.48 12.12
C ASP A 2 10.19 2.40 11.77
N ALA A 3 11.41 2.04 12.17
CA ALA A 3 12.58 2.90 11.96
C ALA A 3 12.86 3.21 10.49
N ILE A 4 12.61 2.24 9.58
CA ILE A 4 12.79 2.46 8.13
C ILE A 4 11.68 3.36 7.59
N ASN A 5 10.43 3.16 8.01
CA ASN A 5 9.31 3.99 7.58
C ASN A 5 9.52 5.45 8.01
N ASP A 6 9.97 5.66 9.24
CA ASP A 6 10.28 7.01 9.76
C ASP A 6 11.42 7.67 8.98
N LEU A 7 12.43 6.90 8.59
CA LEU A 7 13.52 7.39 7.73
C LEU A 7 13.02 7.78 6.35
N ILE A 8 12.15 6.98 5.72
CA ILE A 8 11.56 7.30 4.41
C ILE A 8 10.77 8.61 4.49
N ILE A 9 9.90 8.75 5.49
CA ILE A 9 9.11 9.97 5.70
C ILE A 9 10.02 11.18 5.93
N LYS A 10 11.08 11.01 6.73
CA LYS A 10 12.04 12.07 6.99
C LYS A 10 12.75 12.51 5.71
N LEU A 11 13.28 11.57 4.93
CA LEU A 11 13.98 11.89 3.67
C LEU A 11 13.06 12.54 2.64
N GLN A 12 11.81 12.07 2.54
CA GLN A 12 10.81 12.66 1.65
C GLN A 12 10.55 14.14 2.00
N LYS A 13 10.42 14.46 3.30
CA LYS A 13 10.23 15.84 3.79
C LYS A 13 11.47 16.71 3.64
N ASP A 14 12.62 16.19 4.04
CA ASP A 14 13.88 16.93 4.08
C ASP A 14 14.41 17.25 2.66
N LEU A 15 14.23 16.32 1.71
CA LEU A 15 14.74 16.44 0.34
C LEU A 15 13.70 16.91 -0.67
N GLN A 16 12.42 16.99 -0.28
CA GLN A 16 11.31 17.37 -1.16
C GLN A 16 11.22 16.52 -2.44
N VAL A 17 11.43 15.20 -2.30
CA VAL A 17 11.46 14.25 -3.42
C VAL A 17 10.16 13.45 -3.52
N THR A 18 9.86 12.99 -4.74
CA THR A 18 8.84 11.96 -4.94
C THR A 18 9.39 10.59 -4.52
N SER A 19 8.71 9.92 -3.59
CA SER A 19 9.07 8.59 -3.11
C SER A 19 8.08 7.54 -3.63
N ILE A 20 8.61 6.43 -4.14
CA ILE A 20 7.81 5.25 -4.50
C ILE A 20 8.30 4.10 -3.61
N VAL A 21 7.39 3.56 -2.80
CA VAL A 21 7.67 2.45 -1.89
C VAL A 21 6.91 1.22 -2.35
N VAL A 22 7.62 0.10 -2.53
CA VAL A 22 7.02 -1.20 -2.84
C VAL A 22 7.10 -2.06 -1.59
N THR A 23 5.95 -2.48 -1.07
CA THR A 23 5.86 -3.31 0.13
C THR A 23 4.65 -4.23 0.06
N HIS A 24 4.73 -5.35 0.77
CA HIS A 24 3.59 -6.23 1.02
C HIS A 24 2.95 -5.99 2.39
N ASP A 25 3.57 -5.16 3.24
CA ASP A 25 3.08 -4.81 4.56
C ASP A 25 2.21 -3.56 4.49
N MET A 26 0.90 -3.73 4.71
CA MET A 26 -0.06 -2.64 4.67
C MET A 26 0.09 -1.65 5.82
N ALA A 27 0.60 -2.06 6.98
CA ALA A 27 0.86 -1.12 8.08
C ALA A 27 1.94 -0.10 7.67
N SER A 28 2.99 -0.58 7.00
CA SER A 28 4.01 0.29 6.42
C SER A 28 3.45 1.15 5.28
N ALA A 29 2.69 0.56 4.35
CA ALA A 29 2.08 1.31 3.25
C ALA A 29 1.19 2.47 3.74
N PHE A 30 0.32 2.21 4.72
CA PHE A 30 -0.55 3.23 5.31
C PHE A 30 0.18 4.28 6.13
N LYS A 31 1.39 3.99 6.59
CA LYS A 31 2.21 4.94 7.35
C LYS A 31 2.97 5.90 6.43
N VAL A 32 3.50 5.41 5.30
CA VAL A 32 4.43 6.18 4.45
C VAL A 32 3.81 6.78 3.20
N ALA A 33 2.67 6.26 2.73
CA ALA A 33 2.11 6.65 1.44
C ALA A 33 1.14 7.84 1.55
N ASP A 34 1.05 8.64 0.49
CA ASP A 34 -0.05 9.57 0.25
C ASP A 34 -1.16 8.90 -0.59
N ARG A 35 -0.75 8.02 -1.50
CA ARG A 35 -1.60 7.26 -2.43
C ARG A 35 -1.11 5.82 -2.52
N ILE A 36 -2.03 4.87 -2.69
CA ILE A 36 -1.72 3.45 -2.80
C ILE A 36 -2.21 2.94 -4.15
N ALA A 37 -1.36 2.18 -4.84
CA ALA A 37 -1.71 1.43 -6.03
C ALA A 37 -1.41 -0.06 -5.83
N MET A 38 -2.36 -0.91 -6.21
CA MET A 38 -2.21 -2.36 -6.14
C MET A 38 -2.04 -2.93 -7.55
N ILE A 39 -1.01 -3.76 -7.72
CA ILE A 39 -0.72 -4.45 -8.97
C ILE A 39 -1.04 -5.93 -8.81
N SER A 40 -1.79 -6.49 -9.76
CA SER A 40 -2.03 -7.92 -9.89
C SER A 40 -2.02 -8.31 -11.35
N THR A 41 -1.43 -9.47 -11.68
CA THR A 41 -1.35 -9.99 -13.07
C THR A 41 -0.76 -8.98 -14.09
N GLY A 42 0.21 -8.18 -13.64
CA GLY A 42 0.87 -7.17 -14.49
C GLY A 42 0.01 -5.92 -14.79
N ARG A 43 -1.11 -5.73 -14.09
CA ARG A 43 -2.00 -4.57 -14.24
C ARG A 43 -2.23 -3.88 -12.90
N ILE A 44 -2.38 -2.56 -12.93
CA ILE A 44 -2.88 -1.79 -11.79
C ILE A 44 -4.38 -2.09 -11.68
N ILE A 45 -4.76 -2.79 -10.61
CA ILE A 45 -6.16 -3.15 -10.34
C ILE A 45 -6.85 -2.14 -9.43
N TYR A 46 -6.07 -1.30 -8.74
CA TYR A 46 -6.57 -0.31 -7.80
C TYR A 46 -5.56 0.83 -7.65
N ALA A 47 -6.03 2.08 -7.57
CA ALA A 47 -5.20 3.24 -7.27
C ALA A 47 -6.05 4.36 -6.64
N ALA A 48 -5.78 4.71 -5.38
CA ALA A 48 -6.59 5.65 -4.61
C ALA A 48 -5.78 6.40 -3.55
N GLY A 49 -6.38 7.37 -2.87
CA GLY A 49 -5.81 7.98 -1.66
C GLY A 49 -5.71 6.96 -0.52
N VAL A 50 -4.85 7.22 0.47
CA VAL A 50 -4.71 6.30 1.63
C VAL A 50 -6.02 6.11 2.38
N ASP A 51 -6.77 7.19 2.64
CA ASP A 51 -8.04 7.10 3.37
C ASP A 51 -9.10 6.33 2.58
N GLU A 52 -9.22 6.60 1.28
CA GLU A 52 -10.07 5.82 0.37
C GLU A 52 -9.67 4.33 0.32
N THR A 53 -8.37 4.05 0.41
CA THR A 53 -7.85 2.67 0.44
C THR A 53 -8.21 1.95 1.73
N ARG A 54 -8.26 2.64 2.88
CA ARG A 54 -8.67 2.02 4.15
C ARG A 54 -10.14 1.60 4.14
N ASP A 55 -10.98 2.42 3.51
CA ASP A 55 -12.43 2.24 3.47
C ASP A 55 -12.93 1.56 2.18
N THR A 56 -12.03 0.96 1.40
CA THR A 56 -12.38 0.36 0.11
C THR A 56 -13.18 -0.93 0.26
N ASP A 57 -14.21 -1.07 -0.57
CA ASP A 57 -14.97 -2.32 -0.76
C ASP A 57 -14.38 -3.20 -1.88
N HIS A 58 -13.27 -2.79 -2.51
CA HIS A 58 -12.68 -3.58 -3.59
C HIS A 58 -12.18 -4.93 -3.04
N PRO A 59 -12.73 -6.08 -3.47
CA PRO A 59 -12.59 -7.34 -2.74
C PRO A 59 -11.15 -7.88 -2.71
N MET A 60 -10.38 -7.70 -3.79
CA MET A 60 -8.95 -8.04 -3.79
C MET A 60 -8.13 -7.16 -2.84
N VAL A 61 -8.36 -5.85 -2.85
CA VAL A 61 -7.62 -4.91 -2.00
C VAL A 61 -7.98 -5.16 -0.53
N ARG A 62 -9.26 -5.41 -0.24
CA ARG A 62 -9.75 -5.77 1.09
C ARG A 62 -9.11 -7.06 1.61
N GLN A 63 -9.08 -8.12 0.80
CA GLN A 63 -8.41 -9.36 1.16
C GLN A 63 -6.93 -9.12 1.51
N PHE A 64 -6.24 -8.28 0.75
CA PHE A 64 -4.83 -7.95 1.00
C PHE A 64 -4.64 -7.12 2.28
N ILE A 65 -5.51 -6.12 2.52
CA ILE A 65 -5.53 -5.31 3.75
C ILE A 65 -5.73 -6.18 4.98
N ASP A 66 -6.69 -7.09 4.92
CA ASP A 66 -7.05 -7.96 6.05
C ASP A 66 -6.06 -9.12 6.24
N GLY A 67 -5.11 -9.31 5.32
CA GLY A 67 -4.19 -10.44 5.32
C GLY A 67 -4.92 -11.79 5.21
N SER A 68 -6.09 -11.82 4.58
CA SER A 68 -6.94 -13.00 4.53
C SER A 68 -6.41 -14.04 3.55
N ALA A 69 -6.32 -15.29 4.02
CA ALA A 69 -5.99 -16.44 3.18
C ALA A 69 -7.11 -16.81 2.20
N GLN A 70 -8.35 -16.38 2.45
CA GLN A 70 -9.48 -16.59 1.55
C GLN A 70 -9.87 -15.30 0.82
N GLY A 71 -10.06 -15.40 -0.50
CA GLY A 71 -10.62 -14.34 -1.32
C GLY A 71 -10.24 -14.47 -2.80
N PRO A 72 -10.60 -13.48 -3.63
CA PRO A 72 -10.41 -13.54 -5.09
C PRO A 72 -8.96 -13.40 -5.56
N LEU A 73 -8.02 -12.98 -4.69
CA LEU A 73 -6.59 -13.05 -5.00
C LEU A 73 -6.15 -14.51 -5.00
N THR A 74 -5.98 -15.05 -6.19
CA THR A 74 -5.32 -16.33 -6.40
C THR A 74 -3.82 -16.17 -6.15
N VAL A 75 -3.31 -16.79 -5.10
CA VAL A 75 -1.90 -17.11 -4.98
C VAL A 75 -1.69 -18.38 -5.81
N PHE A 76 -0.70 -18.35 -6.71
CA PHE A 76 -0.41 -19.42 -7.68
C PHE A 76 -0.50 -20.84 -7.11
#